data_AF-A0A972X412-F1
#
_entry.id   AF-A0A972X412-F1
#
_cell.length_a   1.000
_cell.length_b   1.000
_cell.length_c   1.000
_cell.angle_alpha   90.00
_cell.angle_beta   90.00
_cell.angle_gamma   90.00
#
_symmetry.space_group_name_H-M   'P 1'
#
loop_
_entity.id
_entity.type
_entity.pdbx_description
1 polymer ?
#
loop_
_entity_poly.entity_id
_entity_poly.type
_entity_poly.pdbx_seq_one_letter_code
_entity_poly.pdbx_strand_id
1 'polypeptide(L)'
;MKLGFLAYLVCIFYSLESSGAQVVSELEHVACEEFRLSRELIIYKDPSLFIGNLGQMYNNPSQGWASLMNESPILTTVQGTIHLMKLGLPTEFKNFGVISKLYELVDPRFKLKIISPQNKIAKPLERFRPLVVPVKVCGQSYADSLGFIIVSDLDWAQEEDLQPGTLPPSIYPNPIPNLKKH
;
A
#
# COMPACT_ATOMS: atom_id res chain seq x y z
N MET A 1 9.81 71.30 11.40
CA MET A 1 11.12 70.69 11.68
C MET A 1 11.13 70.14 13.09
N LYS A 2 11.06 68.81 13.25
CA LYS A 2 11.53 68.06 14.43
C LYS A 2 11.79 66.64 13.95
N LEU A 3 13.02 66.42 13.47
CA LEU A 3 13.63 65.11 13.31
C LEU A 3 14.15 64.67 14.68
N GLY A 4 14.00 63.40 15.02
CA GLY A 4 14.91 62.74 15.95
C GLY A 4 14.22 61.83 16.97
N PHE A 5 14.74 60.60 17.02
CA PHE A 5 14.66 59.61 18.11
C PHE A 5 13.39 58.78 18.24
N LEU A 6 13.35 57.66 17.52
CA LEU A 6 13.14 56.32 18.10
C LEU A 6 13.34 55.24 17.02
N ALA A 7 14.58 55.15 16.54
CA ALA A 7 15.12 53.85 16.13
C ALA A 7 15.55 53.13 17.42
N TYR A 8 15.46 51.80 17.44
CA TYR A 8 15.69 50.89 18.56
C TYR A 8 14.56 50.77 19.59
N LEU A 9 13.58 49.93 19.27
CA LEU A 9 13.10 48.91 20.20
C LEU A 9 12.49 47.75 19.40
N VAL A 10 13.34 46.74 19.21
CA VAL A 10 12.96 45.33 19.39
C VAL A 10 12.23 44.67 18.21
N CYS A 11 13.08 44.12 17.34
CA CYS A 11 12.87 42.85 16.64
C CYS A 11 12.44 41.75 17.63
N ILE A 12 11.14 41.61 17.87
CA ILE A 12 10.52 40.33 18.25
C ILE A 12 9.80 39.88 16.98
N PHE A 13 10.38 39.03 16.14
CA PHE A 13 10.44 37.57 16.36
C PHE A 13 9.15 37.04 16.99
N TYR A 14 8.00 37.37 16.39
CA TYR A 14 6.92 36.39 16.35
C TYR A 14 7.03 35.66 15.03
N SER A 15 7.74 34.54 15.14
CA SER A 15 7.58 33.33 14.35
C SER A 15 6.10 33.07 14.10
N LEU A 16 5.56 33.61 13.01
CA LEU A 16 4.44 32.98 12.38
C LEU A 16 5.05 31.83 11.58
N GLU A 17 5.12 30.67 12.23
CA GLU A 17 5.32 29.39 11.57
C GLU A 17 4.27 29.30 10.47
N SER A 18 4.62 29.76 9.27
CA SER A 18 4.12 29.14 8.07
C SER A 18 4.59 27.70 8.18
N SER A 19 3.72 26.85 8.73
CA SER A 19 3.84 25.41 8.62
C SER A 19 3.98 25.18 7.14
N GLY A 20 5.24 25.00 6.73
CA GLY A 20 5.59 24.72 5.37
C GLY A 20 4.72 23.55 4.99
N ALA A 21 3.91 23.74 3.95
CA ALA A 21 3.72 22.66 3.03
C ALA A 21 5.14 22.20 2.70
N GLN A 22 5.59 21.14 3.39
CA GLN A 22 6.64 20.29 2.87
C GLN A 22 6.05 19.75 1.58
N VAL A 23 6.22 20.53 0.51
CA VAL A 23 6.39 19.99 -0.81
C VAL A 23 7.50 18.98 -0.59
N VAL A 24 7.07 17.71 -0.56
CA VAL A 24 7.92 16.55 -0.42
C VAL A 24 8.99 16.70 -1.49
N SER A 25 10.13 17.25 -1.09
CA SER A 25 11.28 17.35 -1.94
C SER A 25 11.67 15.92 -2.23
N GLU A 26 11.59 15.56 -3.50
CA GLU A 26 12.27 14.45 -4.16
C GLU A 26 13.38 13.90 -3.27
N LEU A 27 13.06 12.82 -2.55
CA LEU A 27 14.06 11.97 -1.95
C LEU A 27 14.78 11.31 -3.12
N GLU A 28 15.92 11.89 -3.43
CA GLU A 28 16.92 11.44 -4.37
C GLU A 28 17.18 9.92 -4.19
N HIS A 29 17.13 9.20 -5.32
CA HIS A 29 17.60 7.83 -5.58
C HIS A 29 16.67 6.65 -5.24
N VAL A 30 15.78 6.29 -6.19
CA VAL A 30 15.78 5.00 -6.91
C VAL A 30 15.00 5.19 -8.24
N ALA A 31 15.67 5.06 -9.39
CA ALA A 31 14.97 4.97 -10.68
C ALA A 31 14.14 3.68 -10.71
N CYS A 32 12.95 3.68 -11.32
CA CYS A 32 12.08 2.50 -11.37
C CYS A 32 12.87 1.22 -11.70
N GLU A 33 12.86 0.26 -10.77
CA GLU A 33 13.64 -0.97 -10.88
C GLU A 33 12.82 -2.03 -11.60
N GLU A 34 13.49 -2.90 -12.36
CA GLU A 34 12.86 -4.07 -12.97
C GLU A 34 12.65 -5.15 -11.91
N PHE A 35 11.40 -5.52 -11.68
CA PHE A 35 10.99 -6.68 -10.90
C PHE A 35 10.51 -7.77 -11.85
N ARG A 36 11.04 -8.98 -11.67
CA ARG A 36 10.54 -10.18 -12.33
C ARG A 36 9.63 -10.90 -11.35
N LEU A 37 8.39 -11.06 -11.75
CA LEU A 37 7.33 -11.67 -10.96
C LEU A 37 6.93 -12.98 -11.65
N SER A 38 7.26 -14.08 -11.00
CA SER A 38 6.85 -15.43 -11.41
C SER A 38 5.32 -15.60 -11.35
N ARG A 39 4.69 -14.88 -10.42
CA ARG A 39 3.26 -14.95 -10.09
C ARG A 39 2.59 -13.60 -10.25
N GLU A 40 1.27 -13.66 -10.28
CA GLU A 40 0.42 -12.49 -10.31
C GLU A 40 0.50 -11.72 -8.98
N LEU A 41 0.76 -10.42 -9.06
CA LEU A 41 0.86 -9.50 -7.93
C LEU A 41 -0.24 -8.45 -8.01
N ILE A 42 -0.99 -8.31 -6.92
CA ILE A 42 -2.07 -7.32 -6.80
C ILE A 42 -1.48 -6.01 -6.26
N ILE A 43 -1.71 -4.93 -7.00
CA ILE A 43 -1.34 -3.58 -6.57
C ILE A 43 -2.63 -2.86 -6.17
N TYR A 44 -2.71 -2.48 -4.91
CA TYR A 44 -3.85 -1.73 -4.37
C TYR A 44 -3.68 -0.24 -4.65
N LYS A 45 -4.78 0.45 -4.92
CA LYS A 45 -4.80 1.89 -5.17
C LYS A 45 -4.45 2.66 -3.89
N ASP A 46 -3.66 3.72 -3.99
CA ASP A 46 -3.37 4.59 -2.84
C ASP A 46 -4.65 5.26 -2.31
N PRO A 47 -4.87 5.33 -0.97
CA PRO A 47 -6.05 5.95 -0.39
C PRO A 47 -6.28 7.42 -0.77
N SER A 48 -5.21 8.17 -1.09
CA SER A 48 -5.30 9.56 -1.53
C SER A 48 -5.96 9.71 -2.91
N LEU A 49 -5.97 8.65 -3.73
CA LEU A 49 -6.59 8.70 -5.06
C LEU A 49 -8.13 8.68 -4.99
N PHE A 50 -8.71 8.35 -3.83
CA PHE A 50 -10.16 8.41 -3.59
C PHE A 50 -10.65 9.82 -3.22
N ILE A 51 -9.75 10.81 -3.05
CA ILE A 51 -10.08 12.18 -2.61
C ILE A 51 -11.08 12.88 -3.56
N GLY A 52 -11.04 12.59 -4.87
CA GLY A 52 -12.00 13.14 -5.83
C GLY A 52 -13.46 12.78 -5.49
N ASN A 53 -13.68 11.56 -4.99
CA ASN A 53 -14.99 11.10 -4.54
C ASN A 53 -15.38 11.66 -3.17
N LEU A 54 -14.41 11.91 -2.28
CA LEU A 54 -14.64 12.61 -1.01
C LEU A 54 -15.13 14.04 -1.24
N GLY A 55 -14.56 14.76 -2.23
CA GLY A 55 -15.05 16.08 -2.63
C GLY A 55 -16.50 16.09 -3.09
N GLN A 56 -16.93 15.04 -3.80
CA GLN A 56 -18.34 14.88 -4.19
C GLN A 56 -19.24 14.60 -2.98
N MET A 57 -18.77 13.86 -1.98
CA MET A 57 -19.56 13.60 -0.76
C MET A 57 -19.91 14.88 0.01
N TYR A 58 -19.05 15.90 -0.01
CA TYR A 58 -19.36 17.19 0.62
C TYR A 58 -20.51 17.92 -0.07
N ASN A 59 -20.58 17.84 -1.39
CA ASN A 59 -21.59 18.56 -2.19
C ASN A 59 -22.89 17.76 -2.34
N ASN A 60 -22.80 16.45 -2.54
CA ASN A 60 -23.92 15.52 -2.66
C ASN A 60 -23.54 14.16 -2.05
N PRO A 61 -23.86 13.94 -0.77
CA PRO A 61 -23.47 12.72 -0.06
C PRO A 61 -23.94 11.45 -0.74
N SER A 62 -25.20 11.38 -1.20
CA SER A 62 -25.77 10.17 -1.81
C SER A 62 -25.04 9.77 -3.10
N GLN A 63 -24.74 10.75 -3.95
CA GLN A 63 -24.02 10.49 -5.20
C GLN A 63 -22.54 10.16 -4.96
N GLY A 64 -21.87 10.88 -4.04
CA GLY A 64 -20.49 10.58 -3.67
C GLY A 64 -20.34 9.18 -3.07
N TRP A 65 -21.30 8.75 -2.25
CA TRP A 65 -21.34 7.40 -1.70
C TRP A 65 -21.55 6.32 -2.76
N ALA A 66 -22.49 6.52 -3.68
CA ALA A 66 -22.70 5.59 -4.79
C ALA A 66 -21.45 5.47 -5.67
N SER A 67 -20.77 6.59 -5.93
CA SER A 67 -19.55 6.62 -6.74
C SER A 67 -18.38 5.91 -6.04
N LEU A 68 -18.19 6.14 -4.74
CA LEU A 68 -17.14 5.45 -3.96
C LEU A 68 -17.37 3.93 -3.91
N MET A 69 -18.61 3.48 -3.72
CA MET A 69 -18.92 2.04 -3.64
C MET A 69 -18.78 1.31 -4.98
N ASN A 70 -18.82 2.04 -6.10
CA ASN A 70 -18.59 1.50 -7.44
C ASN A 70 -17.11 1.53 -7.84
N GLU A 71 -16.24 2.15 -7.04
CA GLU A 71 -14.81 2.24 -7.34
C GLU A 71 -14.05 0.98 -6.89
N SER A 72 -13.13 0.51 -7.74
CA SER A 72 -12.25 -0.61 -7.39
C SER A 72 -11.08 -0.14 -6.50
N PRO A 73 -10.79 -0.84 -5.39
CA PRO A 73 -9.59 -0.62 -4.58
C PRO A 73 -8.33 -1.26 -5.17
N ILE A 74 -8.46 -2.10 -6.19
CA ILE A 74 -7.32 -2.63 -6.96
C ILE A 74 -6.95 -1.59 -8.01
N LEU A 75 -5.69 -1.16 -8.01
CA LEU A 75 -5.13 -0.31 -9.06
C LEU A 75 -4.90 -1.13 -10.33
N THR A 76 -4.16 -2.23 -10.20
CA THR A 76 -3.85 -3.14 -11.30
C THR A 76 -3.40 -4.47 -10.73
N THR A 77 -3.47 -5.50 -11.57
CA THR A 77 -2.82 -6.79 -11.33
C THR A 77 -1.75 -7.02 -12.38
N VAL A 78 -0.58 -7.49 -11.97
CA VAL A 78 0.62 -7.54 -12.81
C VAL A 78 1.30 -8.89 -12.70
N GLN A 79 1.89 -9.37 -13.80
CA GLN A 79 2.64 -10.62 -13.87
C GLN A 79 3.79 -10.47 -14.86
N GLY A 80 4.89 -11.19 -14.64
CA GLY A 80 6.07 -11.13 -15.50
C GLY A 80 6.99 -9.97 -15.14
N THR A 81 7.56 -9.31 -16.13
CA THR A 81 8.50 -8.21 -15.93
C THR A 81 7.77 -6.88 -15.78
N ILE A 82 7.98 -6.18 -14.66
CA ILE A 82 7.38 -4.88 -14.37
C ILE A 82 8.41 -3.92 -13.79
N HIS A 83 8.27 -2.62 -14.08
CA HIS A 83 9.05 -1.59 -13.43
C HIS A 83 8.30 -0.99 -12.23
N LEU A 84 8.85 -1.15 -11.03
CA LEU A 84 8.28 -0.62 -9.79
C LEU A 84 9.31 0.23 -9.06
N MET A 85 8.86 1.26 -8.37
CA MET A 85 9.68 2.01 -7.43
C MET A 85 9.07 1.90 -6.04
N LYS A 86 9.83 1.35 -5.08
CA LYS A 86 9.44 1.34 -3.66
C LYS A 86 9.63 2.75 -3.10
N LEU A 87 8.56 3.35 -2.59
CA LEU A 87 8.55 4.75 -2.15
C LEU A 87 8.91 4.91 -0.66
N GLY A 88 9.15 3.81 0.05
CA GLY A 88 9.47 3.85 1.47
C GLY A 88 9.60 2.47 2.09
N LEU A 89 9.81 2.46 3.41
CA LEU A 89 9.88 1.23 4.20
C LEU A 89 8.49 0.57 4.32
N PRO A 90 8.44 -0.76 4.54
CA PRO A 90 7.22 -1.43 4.93
C PRO A 90 6.56 -0.76 6.15
N THR A 91 5.27 -0.50 6.07
CA THR A 91 4.48 0.11 7.14
C THR A 91 3.23 -0.69 7.42
N GLU A 92 2.73 -0.62 8.65
CA GLU A 92 1.43 -1.22 8.96
C GLU A 92 0.30 -0.51 8.21
N PHE A 93 -0.61 -1.30 7.64
CA PHE A 93 -1.84 -0.75 7.07
C PHE A 93 -2.64 -0.01 8.15
N LYS A 94 -2.90 1.28 7.90
CA LYS A 94 -3.67 2.15 8.80
C LYS A 94 -5.16 2.05 8.45
N ASN A 95 -6.02 2.33 9.44
CA ASN A 95 -7.45 2.45 9.17
C ASN A 95 -7.73 3.80 8.49
N PHE A 96 -8.04 3.77 7.19
CA PHE A 96 -8.43 4.93 6.40
C PHE A 96 -9.96 5.19 6.43
N GLY A 97 -10.60 4.90 7.57
CA GLY A 97 -12.03 5.05 7.77
C GLY A 97 -12.82 4.14 6.83
N VAL A 98 -13.70 4.75 6.03
CA VAL A 98 -14.58 4.03 5.09
C VAL A 98 -13.78 3.33 3.99
N ILE A 99 -12.70 3.94 3.51
CA ILE A 99 -11.88 3.37 2.42
C ILE A 99 -11.29 2.02 2.85
N SER A 100 -10.95 1.86 4.14
CA SER A 100 -10.50 0.57 4.67
C SER A 100 -11.48 -0.57 4.38
N LYS A 101 -12.79 -0.30 4.39
CA LYS A 101 -13.82 -1.28 4.08
C LYS A 101 -13.81 -1.75 2.63
N LEU A 102 -13.42 -0.90 1.68
CA LEU A 102 -13.26 -1.32 0.28
C LEU A 102 -12.15 -2.36 0.15
N TYR A 103 -11.00 -2.11 0.78
CA TYR A 103 -9.91 -3.09 0.79
C TYR A 103 -10.30 -4.39 1.51
N GLU A 104 -11.03 -4.30 2.62
CA GLU A 104 -11.54 -5.47 3.35
C GLU A 104 -12.49 -6.36 2.52
N LEU A 105 -13.27 -5.76 1.62
CA LEU A 105 -14.19 -6.49 0.73
C LEU A 105 -13.45 -7.29 -0.32
N VAL A 106 -12.31 -6.77 -0.79
CA VAL A 106 -11.48 -7.43 -1.80
C VAL A 106 -10.52 -8.44 -1.17
N ASP A 107 -9.92 -8.10 -0.03
CA ASP A 107 -8.98 -8.96 0.66
C ASP A 107 -9.24 -8.99 2.18
N PRO A 108 -9.61 -10.16 2.74
CA PRO A 108 -9.95 -10.28 4.15
C PRO A 108 -8.77 -10.03 5.10
N ARG A 109 -7.53 -9.98 4.61
CA ARG A 109 -6.35 -9.67 5.41
C ARG A 109 -6.37 -8.23 5.94
N PHE A 110 -7.08 -7.33 5.27
CA PHE A 110 -7.27 -5.95 5.77
C PHE A 110 -8.34 -5.86 6.88
N LYS A 111 -9.04 -6.95 7.20
CA LYS A 111 -10.18 -6.94 8.13
C LYS A 111 -9.77 -6.45 9.52
N LEU A 112 -10.26 -5.27 9.88
CA LEU A 112 -10.11 -4.73 11.22
C LEU A 112 -11.11 -5.42 12.16
N LYS A 113 -10.62 -6.30 13.04
CA LYS A 113 -11.44 -6.86 14.14
C LYS A 113 -11.71 -5.76 15.16
N ILE A 114 -12.94 -5.27 15.22
CA ILE A 114 -13.42 -4.41 16.32
C ILE A 114 -13.63 -5.32 17.52
N ILE A 115 -12.76 -5.21 18.52
CA ILE A 115 -12.95 -5.90 19.80
C ILE A 115 -14.08 -5.16 20.53
N SER A 116 -15.23 -5.83 20.71
CA SER A 116 -16.28 -5.34 21.59
C SER A 116 -15.73 -5.21 23.02
N PRO A 117 -15.94 -4.09 23.74
CA PRO A 117 -15.40 -3.87 25.08
C PRO A 117 -16.06 -4.71 26.18
N GLN A 118 -16.76 -5.81 25.85
CA GLN A 118 -17.64 -6.48 26.79
C GLN A 118 -17.07 -7.71 27.52
N ASN A 119 -15.83 -8.13 27.30
CA ASN A 119 -15.24 -9.17 28.17
C ASN A 119 -13.80 -8.84 28.58
N LYS A 120 -13.67 -8.48 29.86
CA LYS A 120 -12.41 -8.38 30.58
C LYS A 120 -11.76 -9.77 30.59
N ILE A 121 -10.46 -9.82 30.29
CA ILE A 121 -9.63 -11.04 30.15
C ILE A 121 -9.75 -11.73 28.78
N ALA A 122 -9.51 -10.98 27.71
CA ALA A 122 -8.94 -11.56 26.50
C ALA A 122 -7.48 -11.09 26.42
N LYS A 123 -6.54 -12.04 26.31
CA LYS A 123 -5.15 -11.78 25.91
C LYS A 123 -5.15 -10.80 24.73
N PRO A 124 -4.18 -9.88 24.62
CA PRO A 124 -4.13 -8.98 23.48
C PRO A 124 -4.02 -9.85 22.23
N LEU A 125 -5.12 -9.98 21.48
CA LEU A 125 -5.05 -10.48 20.12
C LEU A 125 -4.25 -9.42 19.38
N GLU A 126 -2.96 -9.69 19.17
CA GLU A 126 -2.13 -8.95 18.25
C GLU A 126 -2.94 -8.78 16.97
N ARG A 127 -3.29 -7.53 16.67
CA ARG A 127 -3.96 -7.18 15.43
C ARG A 127 -2.92 -7.44 14.35
N PHE A 128 -2.96 -8.59 13.70
CA PHE A 128 -2.13 -8.84 12.54
C PHE A 128 -2.61 -7.90 11.42
N ARG A 129 -2.07 -6.68 11.40
CA ARG A 129 -2.28 -5.75 10.29
C ARG A 129 -1.27 -6.13 9.22
N PRO A 130 -1.67 -6.23 7.95
CA PRO A 130 -0.72 -6.51 6.90
C PRO A 130 0.28 -5.35 6.82
N LEU A 131 1.56 -5.71 6.69
CA LEU A 131 2.60 -4.76 6.31
C LEU A 131 2.44 -4.48 4.81
N VAL A 132 2.40 -3.20 4.47
CA VAL A 132 2.26 -2.71 3.11
C VAL A 132 3.45 -1.82 2.74
N VAL A 133 3.86 -1.91 1.49
CA VAL A 133 4.91 -1.06 0.91
C VAL A 133 4.27 -0.15 -0.12
N PRO A 134 4.41 1.19 0.01
CA PRO A 134 3.97 2.11 -1.02
C PRO A 134 4.87 1.96 -2.24
N VAL A 135 4.25 1.88 -3.41
CA VAL A 135 4.96 1.73 -4.68
C VAL A 135 4.42 2.68 -5.74
N LYS A 136 5.30 3.10 -6.62
CA LYS A 136 4.94 3.71 -7.90
C LYS A 136 5.10 2.66 -8.99
N VAL A 137 4.05 2.47 -9.78
CA VAL A 137 4.10 1.63 -10.99
C VAL A 137 4.61 2.48 -12.14
N CYS A 138 5.69 2.06 -12.75
CA CYS A 138 6.34 2.78 -13.84
C CYS A 138 6.15 2.03 -15.17
N GLY A 139 5.88 2.74 -16.25
CA GLY A 139 5.83 2.13 -17.59
C GLY A 139 5.15 3.02 -18.62
N GLN A 140 5.24 2.62 -19.89
CA GLN A 140 4.51 3.30 -20.97
C GLN A 140 3.03 2.90 -21.01
N SER A 141 2.70 1.68 -20.57
CA SER A 141 1.33 1.13 -20.54
C SER A 141 0.53 1.51 -19.30
N TYR A 142 1.21 1.93 -18.23
CA TYR A 142 0.60 2.39 -17.00
C TYR A 142 1.00 3.86 -16.82
N ALA A 143 0.02 4.77 -16.77
CA ALA A 143 0.34 6.13 -16.31
C ALA A 143 0.99 6.02 -14.93
N ASP A 144 2.03 6.81 -14.66
CA ASP A 144 2.73 6.86 -13.38
C ASP A 144 1.74 6.90 -12.21
N SER A 145 1.47 5.73 -11.62
CA SER A 145 0.36 5.55 -10.68
C SER A 145 0.88 5.09 -9.33
N LEU A 146 0.30 5.66 -8.29
CA LEU A 146 0.62 5.36 -6.91
C LEU A 146 -0.28 4.26 -6.36
N GLY A 147 0.33 3.30 -5.69
CA GLY A 147 -0.37 2.22 -5.03
C GLY A 147 0.43 1.68 -3.86
N PHE A 148 -0.05 0.58 -3.30
CA PHE A 148 0.68 -0.19 -2.31
C PHE A 148 0.51 -1.69 -2.53
N ILE A 149 1.49 -2.45 -2.07
CA ILE A 149 1.52 -3.90 -2.16
C ILE A 149 1.68 -4.48 -0.76
N ILE A 150 1.08 -5.64 -0.50
CA ILE A 150 1.30 -6.38 0.75
C ILE A 150 2.68 -7.04 0.70
N VAL A 151 3.50 -6.84 1.72
CA VAL A 151 4.89 -7.35 1.75
C VAL A 151 4.96 -8.84 1.50
N SER A 152 4.09 -9.62 2.16
CA SER A 152 4.06 -11.08 1.98
C SER A 152 3.82 -11.50 0.53
N ASP A 153 3.06 -10.71 -0.23
CA ASP A 153 2.74 -11.04 -1.62
C ASP A 153 3.89 -10.67 -2.54
N LEU A 154 4.58 -9.56 -2.24
CA LEU A 154 5.78 -9.18 -2.98
C LEU A 154 6.89 -10.22 -2.78
N ASP A 155 7.16 -10.61 -1.53
CA ASP A 155 8.19 -11.61 -1.21
C ASP A 155 7.86 -12.95 -1.89
N TRP A 156 6.59 -13.37 -1.79
CA TRP A 156 6.14 -14.63 -2.39
C TRP A 156 6.18 -14.62 -3.92
N ALA A 157 5.89 -13.48 -4.55
CA ALA A 157 5.99 -13.33 -6.01
C ALA A 157 7.45 -13.36 -6.50
N GLN A 158 8.42 -13.03 -5.63
CA GLN A 158 9.86 -13.04 -5.92
C GLN A 158 10.54 -14.38 -5.59
N GLU A 159 10.06 -15.14 -4.61
CA GLU A 159 10.73 -16.36 -4.10
C GLU A 159 10.89 -17.50 -5.12
N GLU A 160 10.00 -17.66 -6.11
CA GLU A 160 10.12 -18.76 -7.08
C GLU A 160 11.28 -18.59 -8.08
N ASP A 161 11.78 -17.37 -8.30
CA ASP A 161 12.93 -17.13 -9.17
C ASP A 161 14.26 -17.57 -8.53
N LEU A 162 14.29 -17.86 -7.23
CA LEU A 162 15.51 -18.19 -6.50
C LEU A 162 15.95 -19.66 -6.59
N GLN A 163 15.16 -20.57 -7.19
CA GLN A 163 15.64 -21.95 -7.44
C GLN A 163 15.31 -22.46 -8.85
N PRO A 164 16.18 -22.20 -9.84
CA PRO A 164 16.18 -23.00 -11.07
C PRO A 164 16.60 -24.44 -10.74
N GLY A 165 15.62 -25.36 -10.59
CA GLY A 165 15.89 -26.80 -10.53
C GLY A 165 15.14 -27.62 -9.47
N THR A 166 14.38 -27.02 -8.57
CA THR A 166 13.55 -27.77 -7.60
C THR A 166 12.22 -28.13 -8.23
N LEU A 167 12.17 -29.31 -8.84
CA LEU A 167 10.90 -29.96 -9.14
C LEU A 167 10.13 -30.16 -7.82
N PRO A 168 8.81 -29.90 -7.79
CA PRO A 168 8.01 -30.18 -6.61
C PRO A 168 8.15 -31.67 -6.24
N PRO A 169 8.18 -32.03 -4.95
CA PRO A 169 8.24 -33.44 -4.56
C PRO A 169 7.06 -34.19 -5.18
N SER A 170 7.36 -35.24 -5.95
CA SER A 170 6.34 -36.09 -6.55
C SER A 170 5.46 -36.68 -5.44
N ILE A 171 4.20 -36.25 -5.40
CA ILE A 171 3.18 -36.77 -4.48
C ILE A 171 2.68 -38.15 -4.97
N TYR A 172 3.03 -38.55 -6.19
CA TYR A 172 2.73 -39.87 -6.72
C TYR A 172 3.75 -40.89 -6.24
N PRO A 173 3.33 -41.98 -5.59
CA PRO A 173 4.22 -43.09 -5.28
C PRO A 173 4.71 -43.73 -6.58
N ASN A 174 6.02 -43.95 -6.69
CA ASN A 174 6.60 -44.68 -7.80
C ASN A 174 5.98 -46.10 -7.87
N PRO A 175 5.42 -46.52 -9.01
CA PRO A 175 4.88 -47.87 -9.13
C PRO A 175 6.03 -48.89 -9.02
N ILE A 176 5.93 -49.79 -8.06
CA ILE A 176 6.88 -50.90 -7.88
C ILE A 176 6.66 -51.89 -9.03
N PRO A 177 7.68 -52.23 -9.85
CA PRO A 177 7.53 -53.22 -10.90
C PRO A 177 7.27 -54.60 -10.28
N ASN A 178 6.14 -55.22 -10.61
CA ASN A 178 5.89 -56.62 -10.27
C ASN A 178 6.75 -57.52 -11.17
N LEU A 179 7.88 -57.97 -10.63
CA LEU A 179 8.69 -59.02 -11.24
C LEU A 179 7.88 -60.33 -11.20
N LYS A 180 7.30 -60.72 -12.34
CA LYS A 180 6.75 -62.08 -12.51
C LYS A 180 7.90 -63.07 -12.39
N LYS A 181 7.85 -63.92 -11.36
CA LYS A 181 8.72 -65.08 -11.24
C LYS A 181 8.35 -66.08 -12.35
N HIS A 182 9.28 -66.32 -13.26
CA HIS A 182 9.26 -67.45 -14.18
C HIS A 182 9.87 -68.68 -13.51
#